data_AF-A0A929G3F1-F1
#
_entry.id   AF-A0A929G3F1-F1
#
_cell.length_a   1.000
_cell.length_b   1.000
_cell.length_c   1.000
_cell.angle_alpha   90.00
_cell.angle_beta   90.00
_cell.angle_gamma   90.00
#
_symmetry.space_group_name_H-M   'P 1'
#
loop_
_entity.id
_entity.type
_entity.pdbx_description
1 polymer ?
#
loop_
_entity_poly.entity_id
_entity_poly.type
_entity_poly.pdbx_seq_one_letter_code
_entity_poly.pdbx_strand_id
1 'polypeptide(L)'
;MKTEIKNYLKLLIIPFSIILLGVIVGRVFFIFIKNWAWIPIILFYWSAVSLVLYVDYKKNHKKPIDYFKGYKFKLSTIILSLLVGFIPLPILLKYFHLFNNNYLIVFWILVAIINPFFEEIFWRGYMLKISSEISLWIKVIVSSLLFAASHPIIWGIFTPSMLTIEMIISVFIMGIVWSFVYIKSKSLILPYFSHLLVDLFNCSVLAFLNLLPIISNI
;
A
#
# COMPACT_ATOMS: atom_id res chain seq x y z
N MET A 1 0.54 31.06 -8.34
CA MET A 1 0.63 31.04 -6.86
C MET A 1 -0.58 30.39 -6.17
N LYS A 2 -1.82 30.92 -6.24
CA LYS A 2 -2.98 30.31 -5.53
C LYS A 2 -3.32 28.86 -5.97
N THR A 3 -3.22 28.57 -7.26
CA THR A 3 -3.50 27.24 -7.84
C THR A 3 -2.45 26.20 -7.45
N GLU A 4 -1.18 26.62 -7.46
CA GLU A 4 -0.03 25.79 -7.11
C GLU A 4 -0.07 25.36 -5.64
N ILE A 5 -0.29 26.31 -4.71
CA ILE A 5 -0.49 26.01 -3.28
C ILE A 5 -1.63 24.99 -3.10
N LYS A 6 -2.75 25.17 -3.79
CA LYS A 6 -3.89 24.23 -3.73
C LYS A 6 -3.51 22.82 -4.19
N ASN A 7 -2.61 22.69 -5.16
CA ASN A 7 -2.15 21.41 -5.66
C ASN A 7 -1.19 20.70 -4.67
N TYR A 8 -0.26 21.43 -4.07
CA TYR A 8 0.58 20.91 -2.98
C TYR A 8 -0.26 20.48 -1.77
N LEU A 9 -1.27 21.28 -1.42
CA LEU A 9 -2.20 20.95 -0.35
C LEU A 9 -2.95 19.65 -0.63
N LYS A 10 -3.41 19.40 -1.87
CA LYS A 10 -4.05 18.11 -2.20
C LYS A 10 -3.10 16.92 -2.06
N LEU A 11 -1.84 17.07 -2.46
CA LEU A 11 -0.82 16.02 -2.35
C LEU A 11 -0.62 15.59 -0.89
N LEU A 12 -0.85 16.48 0.07
CA LEU A 12 -0.68 16.17 1.50
C LEU A 12 -2.00 15.88 2.22
N ILE A 13 -3.00 16.74 2.05
CA ILE A 13 -4.27 16.67 2.80
C ILE A 13 -5.00 15.37 2.52
N ILE A 14 -5.09 14.93 1.27
CA ILE A 14 -5.86 13.72 0.92
C ILE A 14 -5.30 12.48 1.61
N PRO A 15 -4.03 12.08 1.40
CA PRO A 15 -3.48 10.90 2.07
C PRO A 15 -3.45 11.08 3.59
N PHE A 16 -3.13 12.26 4.10
CA PHE A 16 -3.11 12.51 5.55
C PHE A 16 -4.50 12.37 6.19
N SER A 17 -5.56 12.81 5.51
CA SER A 17 -6.93 12.64 5.99
C SER A 17 -7.36 11.18 6.03
N ILE A 18 -7.01 10.40 5.00
CA ILE A 18 -7.28 8.96 4.98
C ILE A 18 -6.55 8.28 6.15
N ILE A 19 -5.27 8.61 6.36
CA ILE A 19 -4.46 8.04 7.44
C ILE A 19 -5.04 8.40 8.80
N LEU A 20 -5.32 9.68 9.05
CA LEU A 20 -5.84 10.16 10.34
C LEU A 20 -7.20 9.53 10.69
N LEU A 21 -8.11 9.48 9.72
CA LEU A 21 -9.40 8.83 9.93
C LEU A 21 -9.25 7.31 10.11
N GLY A 22 -8.32 6.68 9.39
CA GLY A 22 -7.97 5.27 9.57
C GLY A 22 -7.47 4.97 10.98
N VAL A 23 -6.68 5.88 11.58
CA VAL A 23 -6.25 5.76 13.00
C VAL A 23 -7.43 5.81 13.94
N ILE A 24 -8.38 6.72 13.73
CA ILE A 24 -9.58 6.83 14.57
C ILE A 24 -10.40 5.54 14.50
N VAL A 25 -10.71 5.09 13.27
CA VAL A 25 -11.41 3.82 13.05
C VAL A 25 -10.67 2.68 13.73
N GLY A 26 -9.36 2.59 13.54
CA GLY A 26 -8.55 1.51 14.10
C GLY A 26 -8.53 1.50 15.62
N ARG A 27 -8.34 2.64 16.27
CA ARG A 27 -8.37 2.74 17.74
C ARG A 27 -9.74 2.38 18.30
N VAL A 28 -10.82 2.85 17.68
CA VAL A 28 -12.19 2.53 18.10
C VAL A 28 -12.43 1.02 18.00
N PHE A 29 -12.20 0.40 16.85
CA PHE A 29 -12.46 -1.03 16.68
C PHE A 29 -11.48 -1.90 17.49
N PHE A 30 -10.25 -1.47 17.72
CA PHE A 30 -9.29 -2.21 18.53
C PHE A 30 -9.76 -2.38 19.98
N ILE A 31 -10.52 -1.43 20.53
CA ILE A 31 -11.12 -1.55 21.87
C ILE A 31 -12.05 -2.77 21.93
N PHE A 32 -12.86 -2.98 20.89
CA PHE A 32 -13.91 -4.00 20.85
C PHE A 32 -13.44 -5.37 20.38
N ILE A 33 -12.62 -5.43 19.32
CA ILE A 33 -12.27 -6.68 18.63
C ILE A 33 -10.76 -6.96 18.55
N LYS A 34 -9.94 -6.16 19.26
CA LYS A 34 -8.48 -6.33 19.34
C LYS A 34 -7.85 -6.41 17.94
N ASN A 35 -6.97 -7.38 17.70
CA ASN A 35 -6.23 -7.51 16.44
C ASN A 35 -7.16 -7.64 15.23
N TRP A 36 -8.37 -8.17 15.38
CA TRP A 36 -9.36 -8.23 14.29
C TRP A 36 -9.84 -6.85 13.80
N ALA A 37 -9.46 -5.77 14.48
CA ALA A 37 -9.65 -4.40 14.02
C ALA A 37 -9.01 -4.12 12.65
N TRP A 38 -8.06 -4.95 12.19
CA TRP A 38 -7.52 -4.86 10.84
C TRP A 38 -8.62 -4.93 9.75
N ILE A 39 -9.71 -5.70 9.96
CA ILE A 39 -10.82 -5.82 9.01
C ILE A 39 -11.56 -4.49 8.81
N PRO A 40 -12.17 -3.87 9.85
CA PRO A 40 -12.85 -2.60 9.64
C PRO A 40 -11.91 -1.48 9.17
N ILE A 41 -10.63 -1.51 9.57
CA ILE A 41 -9.64 -0.54 9.09
C ILE A 41 -9.39 -0.71 7.59
N ILE A 42 -9.15 -1.93 7.10
CA ILE A 42 -8.86 -2.16 5.67
C ILE A 42 -10.08 -1.86 4.80
N LEU A 43 -11.29 -2.20 5.26
CA LEU A 43 -12.53 -1.84 4.59
C LEU A 43 -12.74 -0.33 4.53
N PHE A 44 -12.47 0.38 5.63
CA PHE A 44 -12.48 1.84 5.65
C PHE A 44 -11.47 2.41 4.66
N TYR A 45 -10.22 1.93 4.69
CA TYR A 45 -9.16 2.41 3.82
C TYR A 45 -9.51 2.23 2.34
N TRP A 46 -9.94 1.05 1.93
CA TRP A 46 -10.40 0.78 0.56
C TRP A 46 -11.58 1.66 0.15
N SER A 47 -12.52 1.90 1.06
CA SER A 47 -13.68 2.78 0.81
C SER A 47 -13.26 4.24 0.64
N ALA A 48 -12.35 4.73 1.48
CA ALA A 48 -11.84 6.09 1.42
C ALA A 48 -11.03 6.33 0.13
N VAL A 49 -10.16 5.39 -0.24
CA VAL A 49 -9.46 5.40 -1.53
C VAL A 49 -10.45 5.37 -2.69
N SER A 50 -11.45 4.49 -2.65
CA SER A 50 -12.48 4.40 -3.69
C SER A 50 -13.23 5.72 -3.88
N LEU A 51 -13.55 6.41 -2.78
CA LEU A 51 -14.20 7.73 -2.82
C LEU A 51 -13.31 8.77 -3.51
N VAL A 52 -12.03 8.83 -3.18
CA VAL A 52 -11.08 9.74 -3.84
C VAL A 52 -11.01 9.45 -5.34
N LEU A 53 -10.90 8.18 -5.71
CA LEU A 53 -10.83 7.76 -7.12
C LEU A 53 -12.13 8.04 -7.87
N TYR A 54 -13.29 7.90 -7.22
CA TYR A 54 -14.58 8.24 -7.80
C TYR A 54 -14.71 9.75 -8.06
N VAL A 55 -14.29 10.59 -7.11
CA VAL A 55 -14.27 12.05 -7.26
C VAL A 55 -13.33 12.46 -8.39
N ASP A 56 -12.15 11.83 -8.48
CA ASP A 56 -11.21 12.08 -9.57
C ASP A 56 -11.79 11.67 -10.94
N TYR A 57 -12.43 10.50 -11.01
CA TYR A 57 -13.12 10.02 -12.20
C TYR A 57 -14.23 11.00 -12.64
N LYS A 58 -15.05 11.49 -11.72
CA LYS A 58 -16.10 12.47 -12.05
C LYS A 58 -15.55 13.75 -12.65
N LYS A 59 -14.34 14.15 -12.26
CA LYS A 59 -13.69 15.36 -12.76
C LYS A 59 -12.93 15.15 -14.07
N ASN A 60 -12.19 14.05 -14.19
CA ASN A 60 -11.22 13.83 -15.27
C ASN A 60 -11.65 12.74 -16.26
N HIS A 61 -12.78 12.08 -16.02
CA HIS A 61 -13.34 10.96 -16.80
C HIS A 61 -12.42 9.76 -17.01
N LYS A 62 -11.32 9.67 -16.25
CA LYS A 62 -10.36 8.57 -16.30
C LYS A 62 -10.76 7.46 -15.33
N LYS A 63 -10.99 6.24 -15.82
CA LYS A 63 -11.39 5.13 -14.94
C LYS A 63 -10.16 4.60 -14.18
N PRO A 64 -10.30 4.17 -12.92
CA PRO A 64 -9.20 3.55 -12.16
C PRO A 64 -8.53 2.38 -12.90
N ILE A 65 -9.30 1.58 -13.62
CA ILE A 65 -8.75 0.45 -14.39
C ILE A 65 -7.86 0.89 -15.57
N ASP A 66 -8.00 2.13 -16.05
CA ASP A 66 -7.18 2.63 -17.16
C ASP A 66 -5.71 2.80 -16.77
N TYR A 67 -5.39 2.78 -15.47
CA TYR A 67 -4.02 2.79 -14.98
C TYR A 67 -3.26 1.47 -15.23
N PHE A 68 -3.96 0.38 -15.55
CA PHE A 68 -3.36 -0.91 -15.89
C PHE A 68 -3.11 -1.08 -17.39
N LYS A 69 -3.68 -0.22 -18.24
CA LYS A 69 -3.56 -0.30 -19.70
C LYS A 69 -2.22 0.26 -20.21
N GLY A 70 -1.88 -0.07 -21.47
CA GLY A 70 -0.79 0.59 -22.21
C GLY A 70 0.63 0.18 -21.79
N TYR A 71 0.83 -1.12 -21.56
CA TYR A 71 2.09 -1.66 -21.06
C TYR A 71 3.27 -1.46 -22.03
N LYS A 72 4.40 -0.96 -21.50
CA LYS A 72 5.71 -0.94 -22.16
C LYS A 72 6.75 -1.55 -21.23
N PHE A 73 6.70 -2.87 -21.06
CA PHE A 73 7.62 -3.55 -20.16
C PHE A 73 9.01 -3.66 -20.76
N LYS A 74 10.01 -3.26 -19.98
CA LYS A 74 11.42 -3.58 -20.24
C LYS A 74 11.83 -4.72 -19.32
N LEU A 75 12.76 -5.56 -19.77
CA LEU A 75 13.28 -6.65 -18.95
C LEU A 75 13.78 -6.14 -17.58
N SER A 76 14.47 -5.00 -17.55
CA SER A 76 14.91 -4.38 -16.30
C SER A 76 13.78 -4.03 -15.34
N THR A 77 12.63 -3.55 -15.83
CA THR A 77 11.47 -3.25 -14.98
C THR A 77 10.79 -4.51 -14.45
N ILE A 78 10.80 -5.60 -15.23
CA ILE A 78 10.29 -6.90 -14.79
C ILE A 78 11.18 -7.46 -13.69
N ILE A 79 12.50 -7.53 -13.95
CA ILE A 79 13.49 -8.03 -12.98
C ILE A 79 13.40 -7.22 -11.68
N LEU A 80 13.39 -5.89 -11.76
CA LEU A 80 13.30 -5.03 -10.58
C LEU A 80 12.01 -5.27 -9.79
N SER A 81 10.87 -5.47 -10.48
CA SER A 81 9.59 -5.76 -9.82
C SER A 81 9.58 -7.13 -9.15
N LEU A 82 10.18 -8.15 -9.77
CA LEU A 82 10.31 -9.47 -9.19
C LEU A 82 11.26 -9.47 -8.00
N LEU A 83 12.43 -8.84 -8.12
CA LEU A 83 13.40 -8.74 -7.02
C LEU A 83 12.76 -8.15 -5.77
N VAL A 84 12.01 -7.05 -5.92
CA VAL A 84 11.29 -6.44 -4.80
C VAL A 84 10.14 -7.30 -4.29
N GLY A 85 9.35 -7.88 -5.20
CA GLY A 85 8.20 -8.72 -4.84
C GLY A 85 8.59 -9.97 -4.05
N PHE A 86 9.78 -10.50 -4.31
CA PHE A 86 10.30 -11.71 -3.67
C PHE A 86 11.04 -11.46 -2.36
N ILE A 87 11.27 -10.20 -1.95
CA ILE A 87 11.95 -9.88 -0.68
C ILE A 87 11.39 -10.64 0.52
N PRO A 88 10.05 -10.74 0.73
CA PRO A 88 9.52 -11.40 1.91
C PRO A 88 9.33 -12.92 1.73
N LEU A 89 9.74 -13.52 0.61
CA LEU A 89 9.59 -14.98 0.39
C LEU A 89 10.11 -15.84 1.57
N PRO A 90 11.25 -15.52 2.21
CA PRO A 90 11.70 -16.28 3.37
C PRO A 90 10.70 -16.31 4.54
N ILE A 91 9.89 -15.26 4.72
CA ILE A 91 8.85 -15.20 5.75
C ILE A 91 7.78 -16.25 5.47
N LEU A 92 7.26 -16.32 4.24
CA LEU A 92 6.31 -17.34 3.83
C LEU A 92 6.87 -18.74 4.06
N LEU A 93 8.07 -19.04 3.55
CA LEU A 93 8.66 -20.37 3.67
C LEU A 93 8.82 -20.80 5.13
N LYS A 94 9.17 -19.86 6.02
CA LYS A 94 9.37 -20.14 7.44
C LYS A 94 8.04 -20.30 8.19
N TYR A 95 7.03 -19.50 7.87
CA TYR A 95 5.83 -19.35 8.69
C TYR A 95 4.53 -19.88 8.05
N PHE A 96 4.59 -20.51 6.88
CA PHE A 96 3.40 -21.05 6.21
C PHE A 96 2.62 -22.04 7.08
N HIS A 97 3.30 -22.81 7.92
CA HIS A 97 2.69 -23.76 8.85
C HIS A 97 1.74 -23.12 9.88
N LEU A 98 1.81 -21.80 10.09
CA LEU A 98 0.92 -21.07 11.00
C LEU A 98 -0.48 -20.84 10.41
N PHE A 99 -0.68 -21.09 9.11
CA PHE A 99 -2.02 -21.13 8.50
C PHE A 99 -2.77 -22.41 8.91
N ASN A 100 -3.23 -22.43 10.16
CA ASN A 100 -3.89 -23.59 10.77
C ASN A 100 -5.42 -23.65 10.54
N ASN A 101 -5.99 -22.68 9.82
CA ASN A 101 -7.42 -22.60 9.55
C ASN A 101 -7.68 -21.99 8.16
N ASN A 102 -8.65 -22.57 7.44
CA ASN A 102 -9.11 -22.13 6.12
C ASN A 102 -9.50 -20.64 6.07
N TYR A 103 -10.09 -20.09 7.13
CA TYR A 103 -10.46 -18.66 7.16
C TYR A 103 -9.23 -17.75 7.04
N LEU A 104 -8.10 -18.13 7.66
CA LEU A 104 -6.86 -17.35 7.59
C LEU A 104 -6.29 -17.37 6.17
N ILE A 105 -6.33 -18.51 5.51
CA ILE A 105 -5.88 -18.66 4.12
C ILE A 105 -6.75 -17.82 3.18
N VAL A 106 -8.08 -17.88 3.35
CA VAL A 106 -9.02 -17.10 2.53
C VAL A 106 -8.79 -15.61 2.73
N PHE A 107 -8.71 -15.12 3.97
CA PHE A 107 -8.44 -13.71 4.22
C PHE A 107 -7.08 -13.27 3.69
N TRP A 108 -6.06 -14.11 3.84
CA TRP A 108 -4.71 -13.82 3.34
C TRP A 108 -4.69 -13.65 1.82
N ILE A 109 -5.31 -14.57 1.08
CA ILE A 109 -5.39 -14.49 -0.38
C ILE A 109 -6.20 -13.27 -0.81
N LEU A 110 -7.35 -13.01 -0.17
CA LEU A 110 -8.20 -11.86 -0.49
C LEU A 110 -7.46 -10.54 -0.26
N VAL A 111 -6.80 -10.39 0.89
CA VAL A 111 -6.01 -9.19 1.20
C VAL A 111 -4.88 -9.04 0.17
N ALA A 112 -4.11 -10.09 -0.10
CA ALA A 112 -2.98 -9.99 -1.01
C ALA A 112 -3.35 -9.68 -2.47
N ILE A 113 -4.58 -9.97 -2.89
CA ILE A 113 -5.08 -9.62 -4.23
C ILE A 113 -5.70 -8.22 -4.22
N ILE A 114 -6.56 -7.93 -3.24
CA ILE A 114 -7.38 -6.72 -3.25
C ILE A 114 -6.60 -5.50 -2.74
N ASN A 115 -5.76 -5.66 -1.73
CA ASN A 115 -5.02 -4.55 -1.13
C ASN A 115 -4.10 -3.84 -2.14
N PRO A 116 -3.24 -4.55 -2.90
CA PRO A 116 -2.39 -3.92 -3.90
C PRO A 116 -3.16 -3.18 -4.98
N PHE A 117 -4.38 -3.63 -5.32
CA PHE A 117 -5.21 -2.94 -6.30
C PHE A 117 -5.54 -1.52 -5.84
N PHE A 118 -6.02 -1.36 -4.60
CA PHE A 118 -6.35 -0.04 -4.06
C PHE A 118 -5.10 0.81 -3.82
N GLU A 119 -4.07 0.22 -3.20
CA GLU A 119 -2.86 0.95 -2.85
C GLU A 119 -2.09 1.42 -4.08
N GLU A 120 -1.90 0.58 -5.10
CA GLU A 120 -1.16 0.99 -6.30
C GLU A 120 -1.92 2.04 -7.12
N ILE A 121 -3.25 1.92 -7.26
CA ILE A 121 -4.03 2.94 -7.95
C ILE A 121 -3.94 4.27 -7.22
N PHE A 122 -4.02 4.27 -5.88
CA PHE A 122 -3.95 5.50 -5.11
C PHE A 122 -2.54 6.11 -5.13
N TRP A 123 -1.53 5.37 -4.68
CA TRP A 123 -0.18 5.89 -4.48
C TRP A 123 0.58 6.11 -5.79
N ARG A 124 0.41 5.26 -6.81
CA ARG A 124 1.14 5.41 -8.09
C ARG A 124 0.26 6.00 -9.17
N GLY A 125 -1.00 5.56 -9.25
CA GLY A 125 -1.95 6.07 -10.23
C GLY A 125 -2.35 7.53 -9.97
N TYR A 126 -2.95 7.79 -8.81
CA TYR A 126 -3.53 9.09 -8.47
C TYR A 126 -2.47 10.09 -7.99
N MET A 127 -1.72 9.76 -6.95
CA MET A 127 -0.77 10.68 -6.30
C MET A 127 0.31 11.19 -7.25
N LEU A 128 0.87 10.34 -8.12
CA LEU A 128 1.88 10.78 -9.11
C LEU A 128 1.31 11.63 -10.24
N LYS A 129 -0.02 11.71 -10.39
CA LYS A 129 -0.71 12.51 -11.41
C LYS A 129 -1.50 13.69 -10.88
N ILE A 130 -1.54 13.88 -9.56
CA ILE A 130 -2.41 14.86 -8.90
C ILE A 130 -2.24 16.30 -9.41
N SER A 131 -1.03 16.65 -9.87
CA SER A 131 -0.75 17.88 -10.59
C SER A 131 0.48 17.73 -11.48
N SER A 132 0.46 18.39 -12.65
CA SER A 132 1.60 18.54 -13.55
C SER A 132 2.58 19.64 -13.11
N GLU A 133 2.15 20.55 -12.24
CA GLU A 133 2.97 21.66 -11.73
C GLU A 133 3.99 21.18 -10.69
N ILE A 134 3.69 20.08 -9.99
CA ILE A 134 4.59 19.50 -9.00
C ILE A 134 5.60 18.59 -9.70
N SER A 135 6.89 18.77 -9.38
CA SER A 135 7.95 17.94 -9.94
C SER A 135 7.69 16.45 -9.69
N LEU A 136 8.06 15.62 -10.66
CA LEU A 136 7.84 14.18 -10.57
C LEU A 136 8.51 13.58 -9.34
N TRP A 137 9.75 14.00 -9.04
CA TRP A 137 10.51 13.48 -7.91
C TRP A 137 9.93 13.87 -6.57
N ILE A 138 9.37 15.08 -6.42
CA ILE A 138 8.64 15.46 -5.20
C ILE A 138 7.45 14.51 -5.00
N LYS A 139 6.66 14.24 -6.06
CA LYS A 139 5.52 13.31 -5.95
C LYS A 139 5.97 11.89 -5.60
N VAL A 140 7.07 11.41 -6.19
CA VAL A 140 7.64 10.08 -5.88
C VAL A 140 8.06 9.99 -4.41
N ILE A 141 8.84 10.95 -3.93
CA ILE A 141 9.33 10.95 -2.54
C ILE A 141 8.17 11.11 -1.56
N VAL A 142 7.30 12.11 -1.74
CA VAL A 142 6.17 12.36 -0.84
C VAL A 142 5.20 11.18 -0.81
N SER A 143 4.85 10.63 -1.98
CA SER A 143 3.99 9.46 -2.04
C SER A 143 4.62 8.24 -1.36
N SER A 144 5.91 8.00 -1.55
CA SER A 144 6.60 6.85 -0.96
C SER A 144 6.77 7.02 0.55
N LEU A 145 7.07 8.22 1.03
CA LEU A 145 7.15 8.55 2.46
C LEU A 145 5.80 8.37 3.15
N LEU A 146 4.72 8.90 2.57
CA LEU A 146 3.38 8.78 3.15
C LEU A 146 2.85 7.34 3.11
N PHE A 147 3.16 6.59 2.05
CA PHE A 147 2.88 5.16 1.97
C PHE A 147 3.64 4.39 3.06
N ALA A 148 4.93 4.63 3.23
CA ALA A 148 5.72 4.00 4.28
C ALA A 148 5.24 4.39 5.67
N ALA A 149 4.91 5.66 5.90
CA ALA A 149 4.42 6.17 7.18
C ALA A 149 3.02 5.66 7.53
N SER A 150 2.15 5.41 6.54
CA SER A 150 0.81 4.88 6.82
C SER A 150 0.86 3.50 7.47
N HIS A 151 1.93 2.72 7.24
CA HIS A 151 2.07 1.39 7.82
C HIS A 151 2.18 1.40 9.35
N PRO A 152 3.20 2.02 9.98
CA PRO A 152 3.26 2.10 11.44
C PRO A 152 2.11 2.91 12.03
N ILE A 153 1.61 3.94 11.33
CA ILE A 153 0.57 4.83 11.87
C ILE A 153 -0.79 4.11 11.94
N ILE A 154 -1.20 3.39 10.89
CA ILE A 154 -2.51 2.72 10.82
C ILE A 154 -2.39 1.29 11.33
N TRP A 155 -1.51 0.49 10.73
CA TRP A 155 -1.43 -0.95 11.00
C TRP A 155 -0.65 -1.26 12.29
N GLY A 156 0.25 -0.37 12.69
CA GLY A 156 0.97 -0.46 13.97
C GLY A 156 0.10 -0.33 15.21
N ILE A 157 -1.17 0.09 15.08
CA ILE A 157 -2.13 0.10 16.20
C ILE A 157 -2.29 -1.28 16.81
N PHE A 158 -2.27 -2.32 15.98
CA PHE A 158 -2.50 -3.70 16.41
C PHE A 158 -1.35 -4.64 16.01
N THR A 159 -0.39 -4.19 15.20
CA THR A 159 0.73 -5.02 14.71
C THR A 159 2.10 -4.44 15.08
N PRO A 160 2.77 -4.94 16.15
CA PRO A 160 4.07 -4.40 16.56
C PRO A 160 5.17 -4.55 15.51
N SER A 161 5.13 -5.58 14.65
CA SER A 161 6.12 -5.75 13.57
C SER A 161 6.06 -4.64 12.50
N MET A 162 4.97 -3.88 12.43
CA MET A 162 4.85 -2.71 11.55
C MET A 162 5.57 -1.48 12.07
N LEU A 163 6.05 -1.50 13.33
CA LEU A 163 6.72 -0.38 13.98
C LEU A 163 8.25 -0.42 13.82
N THR A 164 8.80 -1.50 13.26
CA THR A 164 10.25 -1.67 13.16
C THR A 164 10.84 -0.77 12.06
N ILE A 165 12.08 -0.33 12.27
CA ILE A 165 12.76 0.55 11.31
C ILE A 165 13.03 -0.16 9.98
N GLU A 166 13.31 -1.46 10.02
CA GLU A 166 13.54 -2.30 8.86
C GLU A 166 12.28 -2.38 7.99
N MET A 167 11.11 -2.49 8.60
CA MET A 167 9.83 -2.49 7.89
C MET A 167 9.59 -1.14 7.22
N ILE A 168 9.76 -0.04 7.96
CA ILE A 168 9.54 1.32 7.43
C ILE A 168 10.48 1.61 6.25
N ILE A 169 11.78 1.30 6.39
CA ILE A 169 12.77 1.50 5.32
C ILE A 169 12.44 0.63 4.11
N SER A 170 12.08 -0.63 4.33
CA SER A 170 11.75 -1.58 3.26
C SER A 170 10.52 -1.10 2.47
N VAL A 171 9.43 -0.70 3.14
CA VAL A 171 8.23 -0.17 2.49
C VAL A 171 8.52 1.15 1.77
N PHE A 172 9.39 2.00 2.31
CA PHE A 172 9.79 3.23 1.64
C PHE A 172 10.55 2.95 0.33
N ILE A 173 11.50 2.02 0.34
CA ILE A 173 12.24 1.61 -0.85
C ILE A 173 11.31 0.97 -1.87
N MET A 174 10.41 0.08 -1.46
CA MET A 174 9.35 -0.49 -2.30
C MET A 174 8.48 0.62 -2.92
N GLY A 175 8.10 1.61 -2.10
CA GLY A 175 7.55 2.91 -2.44
C GLY A 175 8.12 3.50 -3.74
N ILE A 176 9.42 3.76 -3.67
CA ILE A 176 10.21 4.38 -4.74
C ILE A 176 10.30 3.45 -5.94
N VAL A 177 10.60 2.16 -5.74
CA VAL A 177 10.78 1.19 -6.83
C VAL A 177 9.50 1.03 -7.64
N TRP A 178 8.35 0.81 -7.00
CA TRP A 178 7.08 0.68 -7.71
C TRP A 178 6.69 1.97 -8.43
N SER A 179 7.03 3.14 -7.85
CA SER A 179 6.87 4.43 -8.55
C SER A 179 7.74 4.50 -9.81
N PHE A 180 9.00 4.11 -9.73
CA PHE A 180 9.91 4.08 -10.88
C PHE A 180 9.43 3.10 -11.96
N VAL A 181 9.06 1.88 -11.57
CA VAL A 181 8.52 0.86 -12.47
C VAL A 181 7.28 1.42 -13.17
N TYR A 182 6.34 2.00 -12.44
CA TYR A 182 5.15 2.63 -13.00
C TYR A 182 5.47 3.74 -14.02
N ILE A 183 6.40 4.64 -13.67
CA ILE A 183 6.79 5.76 -14.53
C ILE A 183 7.40 5.25 -15.85
N LYS A 184 8.18 4.17 -15.81
CA LYS A 184 8.84 3.58 -16.97
C LYS A 184 7.91 2.71 -17.81
N SER A 185 7.07 1.89 -17.18
CA SER A 185 6.14 0.96 -17.85
C SER A 185 4.86 1.64 -18.34
N LYS A 186 4.50 2.78 -17.75
CA LYS A 186 3.22 3.49 -17.89
C LYS A 186 1.99 2.67 -17.48
N SER A 187 2.19 1.56 -16.77
CA SER A 187 1.14 0.63 -16.34
C SER A 187 1.38 0.15 -14.90
N LEU A 188 0.29 0.02 -14.14
CA LEU A 188 0.31 -0.52 -12.78
C LEU A 188 0.40 -2.04 -12.71
N ILE A 189 0.40 -2.77 -13.84
CA ILE A 189 0.48 -4.24 -13.84
C ILE A 189 1.69 -4.73 -13.05
N LEU A 190 2.91 -4.25 -13.34
CA LEU A 190 4.12 -4.71 -12.65
C LEU A 190 4.17 -4.27 -11.16
N PRO A 191 3.87 -3.00 -10.79
CA PRO A 191 3.72 -2.61 -9.39
C PRO A 191 2.72 -3.47 -8.63
N TYR A 192 1.54 -3.71 -9.21
CA TYR A 192 0.49 -4.53 -8.62
C TYR A 192 0.95 -5.96 -8.38
N PHE A 193 1.55 -6.61 -9.38
CA PHE A 193 2.04 -7.98 -9.22
C PHE A 193 3.18 -8.06 -8.19
N SER A 194 4.10 -7.09 -8.20
CA SER A 194 5.18 -7.02 -7.21
C SER A 194 4.63 -6.90 -5.80
N HIS A 195 3.66 -6.01 -5.59
CA HIS A 195 3.03 -5.78 -4.30
C HIS A 195 2.16 -6.97 -3.85
N LEU A 196 1.43 -7.61 -4.77
CA LEU A 196 0.72 -8.87 -4.49
C LEU A 196 1.65 -9.95 -3.97
N LEU A 197 2.85 -10.08 -4.57
CA LEU A 197 3.85 -11.01 -4.07
C LEU A 197 4.34 -10.61 -2.68
N VAL A 198 4.52 -9.31 -2.41
CA VAL A 198 4.87 -8.83 -1.06
C VAL A 198 3.81 -9.21 -0.03
N ASP A 199 2.53 -8.97 -0.31
CA ASP A 199 1.42 -9.26 0.62
C ASP A 199 1.18 -10.76 0.81
N LEU A 200 1.41 -11.56 -0.24
CA LEU A 200 1.42 -13.01 -0.12
C LEU A 200 2.59 -13.44 0.76
N PHE A 201 3.80 -13.02 0.41
CA PHE A 201 5.01 -13.57 1.01
C PHE A 201 5.27 -13.06 2.43
N ASN A 202 4.75 -11.88 2.81
CA ASN A 202 4.86 -11.37 4.17
C ASN A 202 3.84 -12.00 5.14
N CYS A 203 2.95 -12.88 4.65
CA CYS A 203 1.85 -13.47 5.41
C CYS A 203 0.98 -12.42 6.13
N SER A 204 0.54 -11.39 5.41
CA SER A 204 -0.09 -10.17 5.92
C SER A 204 -1.14 -10.39 7.02
N VAL A 205 -2.06 -11.33 6.85
CA VAL A 205 -3.10 -11.64 7.86
C VAL A 205 -2.51 -12.25 9.13
N LEU A 206 -1.47 -13.08 9.03
CA LEU A 206 -0.77 -13.59 10.23
C LEU A 206 -0.03 -12.46 10.94
N ALA A 207 0.56 -11.52 10.18
CA ALA A 207 1.17 -10.31 10.75
C ALA A 207 0.11 -9.49 11.49
N PHE A 208 -1.03 -9.20 10.86
CA PHE A 208 -2.13 -8.43 11.45
C PHE A 208 -2.72 -9.06 12.73
N LEU A 209 -2.68 -10.39 12.83
CA LEU A 209 -3.15 -11.11 14.00
C LEU A 209 -2.07 -11.30 15.07
N ASN A 210 -0.85 -10.79 14.87
CA ASN A 210 0.34 -10.99 15.72
C ASN A 210 0.71 -12.47 15.91
N LEU A 211 0.51 -13.28 14.87
CA LEU A 211 0.90 -14.69 14.86
C LEU A 211 2.34 -14.88 14.39
N LEU A 212 2.92 -13.89 13.72
CA LEU A 212 4.35 -13.87 13.39
C LEU A 212 5.16 -13.38 14.60
N PRO A 213 6.31 -14.01 14.91
CA PRO A 213 7.19 -13.52 15.97
C PRO A 213 7.80 -12.15 15.59
N ILE A 214 7.95 -11.28 16.59
CA ILE A 214 8.62 -9.99 16.42
C ILE A 214 10.11 -10.26 16.21
N ILE A 215 10.67 -9.75 15.11
CA ILE A 215 12.08 -9.98 14.69
C ILE A 215 13.09 -9.27 15.63
N SER A 216 12.67 -8.73 16.77
CA SER A 216 13.52 -7.94 17.67
C SER A 216 14.49 -8.77 18.53
N ASN A 217 14.67 -10.07 18.28
CA ASN A 217 15.58 -10.96 19.01
C ASN A 217 16.43 -11.84 18.07
N ILE A 218 17.10 -11.21 17.08
CA ILE A 218 18.27 -11.79 16.41
C ILE A 218 19.41 -10.77 16.53
#